data_AF-A0A8T3NVM4-F1
#
_entry.id   AF-A0A8T3NVM4-F1
#
_cell.length_a   1.000
_cell.length_b   1.000
_cell.length_c   1.000
_cell.angle_alpha   90.00
_cell.angle_beta   90.00
_cell.angle_gamma   90.00
#
_symmetry.space_group_name_H-M   'P 1'
#
loop_
_entity.id
_entity.type
_entity.pdbx_description
1 polymer ?
#
loop_
_entity_poly.entity_id
_entity_poly.type
_entity_poly.pdbx_seq_one_letter_code
_entity_poly.pdbx_strand_id
1 'polypeptide(L)' 'MDEQQRREIEAQLDKLGRDAQKIAENAKEALGHLRSGDLQVACDIVALSHYPIGHVKADHDALMEAFTVAGVEPGAGR' A
#
# COMPACT_ATOMS: atom_id res chain seq x y z
N MET A 1 -6.53 1.43 23.87
CA MET A 1 -6.49 0.38 22.84
C MET A 1 -6.43 -0.96 23.55
N ASP A 2 -7.38 -1.84 23.26
CA ASP A 2 -7.36 -3.21 23.76
C ASP A 2 -6.47 -4.12 22.88
N GLU A 3 -6.22 -5.35 23.34
CA GLU A 3 -5.35 -6.31 22.66
C GLU A 3 -5.90 -6.75 21.30
N GLN A 4 -7.22 -6.79 21.13
CA GLN A 4 -7.84 -7.16 19.86
C GLN A 4 -7.63 -6.06 18.82
N GLN A 5 -7.92 -4.81 19.17
CA GLN A 5 -7.72 -3.65 18.32
C GLN A 5 -6.25 -3.51 17.90
N ARG A 6 -5.32 -3.78 18.82
CA ARG A 6 -3.89 -3.77 18.52
C ARG A 6 -3.51 -4.79 17.43
N ARG A 7 -3.99 -6.03 17.55
CA ARG A 7 -3.72 -7.09 16.56
C ARG A 7 -4.31 -6.78 15.19
N GLU A 8 -5.48 -6.15 15.15
CA GLU A 8 -6.12 -5.71 13.91
C GLU A 8 -5.28 -4.64 13.21
N ILE A 9 -4.78 -3.63 13.94
CA ILE A 9 -3.87 -2.60 13.41
C ILE A 9 -2.56 -3.23 12.92
N GLU A 10 -1.96 -4.16 13.69
CA GLU A 10 -0.73 -4.85 13.29
C GLU A 10 -0.92 -5.65 11.98
N ALA A 11 -2.03 -6.38 11.84
CA ALA A 11 -2.35 -7.13 10.62
C ALA A 11 -2.58 -6.22 9.40
N GLN A 12 -3.24 -5.07 9.61
CA GLN A 12 -3.46 -4.07 8.57
C GLN A 12 -2.16 -3.41 8.12
N LEU A 13 -1.26 -3.07 9.04
CA LEU A 13 0.06 -2.53 8.73
C LEU A 13 0.90 -3.51 7.90
N ASP A 14 0.91 -4.78 8.28
CA ASP A 14 1.62 -5.84 7.56
C ASP A 14 1.04 -6.05 6.14
N LYS A 15 -0.28 -6.03 6.00
CA LYS A 15 -0.94 -6.07 4.68
C LYS A 15 -0.60 -4.85 3.82
N LEU A 16 -0.72 -3.65 4.37
CA LEU A 16 -0.37 -2.38 3.70
C LEU A 16 1.07 -2.44 3.17
N GLY A 17 2.01 -2.88 3.99
CA GLY A 17 3.42 -3.01 3.62
C GLY A 17 3.64 -3.97 2.44
N ARG A 18 3.02 -5.16 2.47
CA ARG A 18 3.11 -6.12 1.37
C ARG A 18 2.54 -5.59 0.07
N ASP A 19 1.38 -4.93 0.11
CA ASP A 19 0.76 -4.42 -1.11
C ASP A 19 1.53 -3.21 -1.67
N ALA A 20 2.08 -2.35 -0.80
CA ALA A 20 3.00 -1.29 -1.21
C ALA A 20 4.28 -1.85 -1.86
N GLN A 21 4.83 -2.93 -1.32
CA GLN A 21 6.00 -3.59 -1.89
C GLN A 21 5.71 -4.14 -3.30
N LYS A 22 4.57 -4.79 -3.53
CA LYS A 22 4.17 -5.27 -4.86
C LYS A 22 4.06 -4.13 -5.88
N ILE A 23 3.52 -2.97 -5.48
CA ILE A 23 3.44 -1.79 -6.36
C ILE A 23 4.85 -1.35 -6.77
N ALA A 24 5.79 -1.32 -5.83
CA ALA A 24 7.18 -0.95 -6.11
C ALA A 24 7.88 -1.98 -7.02
N GLU A 25 7.59 -3.27 -6.86
CA GLU A 25 8.10 -4.35 -7.71
C GLU A 25 7.56 -4.23 -9.14
N ASN A 26 6.25 -4.05 -9.30
CA ASN A 26 5.63 -3.82 -10.61
C ASN A 26 6.20 -2.59 -11.32
N ALA A 27 6.42 -1.48 -10.59
CA ALA A 27 7.00 -0.27 -11.16
C ALA A 27 8.44 -0.50 -11.68
N LYS A 28 9.23 -1.29 -10.95
CA LYS A 28 10.59 -1.66 -11.38
C LYS A 28 10.56 -2.56 -12.61
N GLU A 29 9.64 -3.52 -12.65
CA GLU A 29 9.47 -4.43 -13.78
C GLU A 29 9.02 -3.68 -15.04
N ALA A 30 8.01 -2.82 -14.93
CA ALA A 30 7.55 -1.97 -16.03
C ALA A 30 8.67 -1.07 -16.58
N LEU A 31 9.50 -0.50 -15.70
CA LEU A 31 10.67 0.29 -16.11
C LEU A 31 11.71 -0.57 -16.86
N GLY A 32 11.89 -1.82 -16.46
CA GLY A 32 12.73 -2.79 -17.16
C GLY A 32 12.25 -3.02 -18.59
N HIS A 33 10.96 -3.32 -18.77
CA HIS A 33 10.36 -3.51 -20.10
C HIS A 33 10.42 -2.25 -20.97
N LEU A 34 10.13 -1.09 -20.38
CA LEU A 34 10.24 0.19 -21.09
C LEU A 34 11.66 0.43 -21.63
N ARG A 35 12.69 0.14 -20.83
CA ARG A 35 14.10 0.29 -21.24
C ARG A 35 14.51 -0.69 -22.34
N SER A 36 13.86 -1.85 -22.42
CA SER A 36 14.06 -2.84 -23.47
C SER A 36 13.26 -2.55 -24.75
N GLY A 37 12.37 -1.55 -24.74
CA GLY A 37 11.52 -1.17 -25.88
C GLY A 37 10.13 -1.84 -25.89
N ASP A 38 9.80 -2.66 -24.89
CA ASP A 38 8.53 -3.37 -24.79
C ASP A 38 7.42 -2.49 -24.17
N LEU A 39 6.99 -1.47 -24.91
CA LEU A 39 6.06 -0.45 -24.40
C LEU A 39 4.71 -1.03 -23.96
N GLN A 40 4.17 -2.02 -24.68
CA GLN A 40 2.89 -2.63 -24.35
C GLN A 40 2.94 -3.36 -22.99
N VAL A 41 4.00 -4.15 -22.76
CA VAL A 41 4.18 -4.90 -21.51
C VAL A 41 4.35 -3.95 -20.33
N ALA A 42 5.14 -2.88 -20.50
CA ALA A 42 5.29 -1.86 -19.48
C ALA A 42 3.93 -1.20 -19.13
N CYS A 43 3.09 -0.92 -20.13
CA CYS A 43 1.74 -0.38 -19.94
C CYS A 43 0.84 -1.36 -19.18
N ASP A 44 0.84 -2.64 -19.56
CA ASP A 44 0.00 -3.67 -18.95
C ASP A 44 0.35 -3.87 -17.46
N ILE A 45 1.64 -3.88 -17.11
CA ILE A 45 2.09 -3.97 -15.71
C ILE A 45 1.62 -2.77 -14.88
N VAL A 46 1.69 -1.55 -15.45
CA VAL A 46 1.18 -0.35 -14.79
C VAL A 46 -0.33 -0.45 -14.59
N ALA A 47 -1.09 -0.91 -15.59
CA ALA A 47 -2.53 -1.09 -15.50
C ALA A 47 -2.92 -2.11 -14.43
N LEU A 48 -2.21 -3.25 -14.35
CA LEU A 48 -2.43 -4.28 -13.34
C LEU A 48 -2.15 -3.79 -11.90
N SER A 49 -1.30 -2.76 -11.76
CA SER A 49 -1.01 -2.14 -10.46
C SER A 49 -2.18 -1.30 -9.91
N HIS A 50 -3.23 -1.04 -10.69
CA HIS A 50 -4.41 -0.31 -10.23
C HIS A 50 -5.06 -0.96 -8.98
N TYR A 51 -5.17 -2.29 -8.97
CA TYR A 51 -5.78 -3.03 -7.87
C TYR A 51 -5.01 -2.88 -6.55
N PRO A 52 -3.70 -3.20 -6.46
CA PRO A 52 -2.95 -3.01 -5.21
C PRO A 52 -2.85 -1.54 -4.79
N ILE A 53 -2.82 -0.57 -5.72
CA ILE A 53 -2.87 0.86 -5.37
C ILE A 53 -4.17 1.20 -4.62
N GLY A 54 -5.31 0.70 -5.11
CA GLY A 54 -6.60 0.89 -4.45
C GLY A 54 -6.61 0.30 -3.03
N HIS A 55 -6.04 -0.89 -2.85
CA HIS A 55 -5.92 -1.52 -1.53
C HIS A 55 -5.02 -0.75 -0.58
N VAL A 56 -3.85 -0.30 -1.04
CA VAL A 56 -2.94 0.51 -0.23
C VAL A 56 -3.62 1.78 0.26
N LYS A 57 -4.39 2.45 -0.61
CA LYS A 57 -5.16 3.64 -0.21
C LYS A 57 -6.21 3.29 0.85
N ALA A 58 -7.00 2.25 0.62
CA ALA A 58 -8.07 1.86 1.54
C ALA A 58 -7.52 1.45 2.92
N ASP A 59 -6.45 0.64 2.94
CA ASP A 59 -5.80 0.19 4.18
C ASP A 59 -5.14 1.37 4.92
N HIS A 60 -4.51 2.30 4.19
CA HIS A 60 -3.99 3.55 4.77
C HIS A 60 -5.09 4.35 5.45
N ASP A 61 -6.19 4.61 4.75
CA ASP A 61 -7.30 5.43 5.26
C ASP A 61 -7.93 4.76 6.50
N ALA A 62 -8.10 3.43 6.48
CA ALA A 62 -8.57 2.65 7.63
C ALA A 62 -7.61 2.71 8.83
N LEU A 63 -6.30 2.64 8.60
CA LEU A 63 -5.30 2.75 9.66
C LEU A 63 -5.29 4.14 10.30
N MET A 64 -5.41 5.21 9.52
CA MET A 64 -5.50 6.58 10.07
C MET A 64 -6.73 6.74 10.96
N GLU A 65 -7.87 6.18 10.56
CA GLU A 65 -9.09 6.14 11.37
C GLU A 65 -8.87 5.32 12.66
N ALA A 66 -8.28 4.12 12.55
CA ALA A 66 -8.02 3.26 13.70
C ALA A 66 -7.10 3.92 14.73
N PHE A 67 -6.05 4.62 14.30
CA PHE A 67 -5.19 5.40 15.19
C PHE A 67 -5.95 6.55 15.86
N THR A 68 -6.77 7.28 15.10
CA THR A 68 -7.60 8.37 15.63
C THR A 68 -8.58 7.86 16.70
N VAL A 69 -9.25 6.74 16.45
CA VAL A 69 -10.14 6.06 17.42
C VAL A 69 -9.37 5.61 18.66
N ALA A 70 -8.10 5.21 18.50
CA ALA A 70 -7.22 4.88 19.62
C ALA A 70 -6.70 6.12 20.39
N GLY A 71 -7.09 7.33 20.00
CA GLY A 71 -6.67 8.59 20.62
C GLY A 71 -5.31 9.10 20.15
N VAL A 72 -4.77 8.54 19.06
CA VAL A 72 -3.52 8.98 18.43
C VAL A 72 -3.86 9.86 17.25
N GLU A 73 -3.46 11.13 17.30
CA GLU A 73 -3.64 12.07 16.21
C GLU A 73 -2.57 11.86 15.13
N PRO A 74 -2.94 11.43 13.90
CA PRO A 74 -1.96 11.23 12.83
C PRO A 74 -1.23 12.53 12.48
N GLY A 75 0.09 12.47 12.33
CA GLY A 75 0.92 13.64 11.99
C GLY A 75 1.24 14.57 13.17
N ALA A 76 0.74 14.30 14.39
CA ALA A 76 1.09 15.07 15.59
C ALA A 76 2.47 14.70 16.17
N GLY A 77 3.05 13.57 15.74
CA GLY A 77 4.41 13.15 16.12
C GLY A 77 5.46 14.03 15.43
N ARG A 78 6.05 14.96 16.18
CA ARG A 78 7.23 15.73 15.78
C ARG A 78 8.50 14.90 15.94
#